data_AF-A0A9D4HIX6-F1
#
_entry.id   AF-A0A9D4HIX6-F1
#
_cell.length_a   1.000
_cell.length_b   1.000
_cell.length_c   1.000
_cell.angle_alpha   90.00
_cell.angle_beta   90.00
_cell.angle_gamma   90.00
#
_symmetry.space_group_name_H-M   'P 1'
#
loop_
_entity.id
_entity.type
_entity.pdbx_description
1 polymer ?
#
loop_
_entity_poly.entity_id
_entity_poly.type
_entity_poly.pdbx_seq_one_letter_code
_entity_poly.pdbx_strand_id
1 'polypeptide(L)' 'MASEYLFIHCERNVNDDYRAISCDQCEKWQHLSCDTGISLRQYRKMMKGAVVEWKCRECRRPAEVVPEVQMETADIK' A
#
# COMPACT_ATOMS: atom_id res chain seq x y z
N MET A 1 -16.04 -20.77 0.76
CA MET A 1 -15.36 -19.70 1.53
C MET A 1 -14.42 -19.00 0.58
N ALA A 2 -14.93 -18.10 -0.26
CA ALA A 2 -14.08 -17.31 -1.16
C ALA A 2 -13.46 -16.20 -0.32
N SER A 3 -12.18 -16.32 0.01
CA SER A 3 -11.42 -15.23 0.63
C SER A 3 -11.34 -14.10 -0.40
N GLU A 4 -12.21 -13.10 -0.26
CA GLU A 4 -12.22 -11.92 -1.11
C GLU A 4 -11.01 -11.05 -0.80
N TYR A 5 -9.90 -11.29 -1.50
CA TYR A 5 -8.77 -10.37 -1.48
C TYR A 5 -9.15 -9.10 -2.25
N LEU A 6 -9.54 -8.06 -1.51
CA LEU A 6 -9.86 -6.74 -2.06
C LEU A 6 -8.59 -6.05 -2.56
N PHE A 7 -8.51 -5.88 -3.88
CA PHE A 7 -7.38 -5.25 -4.56
C PHE A 7 -7.45 -3.74 -4.56
N ILE A 8 -6.27 -3.11 -4.51
CA ILE A 8 -6.14 -1.65 -4.46
C ILE A 8 -6.48 -0.99 -5.81
N HIS A 9 -6.25 -1.69 -6.94
CA HIS A 9 -6.40 -1.08 -8.29
C HIS A 9 -6.89 -2.04 -9.39
N CYS A 10 -7.38 -3.24 -9.05
CA CYS A 10 -7.75 -4.23 -10.07
C CYS A 10 -8.91 -5.10 -9.59
N GLU A 11 -10.05 -5.07 -10.26
CA GLU A 11 -11.19 -5.96 -9.95
C GLU A 11 -10.96 -7.41 -10.41
N ARG A 12 -9.76 -7.77 -10.89
CA ARG A 12 -9.43 -9.15 -11.25
C ARG A 12 -9.03 -9.93 -10.00
N ASN A 13 -9.48 -11.17 -9.92
CA ASN A 13 -9.08 -12.07 -8.86
C ASN A 13 -7.62 -12.50 -9.06
N VAL A 14 -6.80 -12.51 -8.00
CA VAL A 14 -5.50 -13.18 -8.03
C VAL A 14 -5.79 -14.67 -8.02
N ASN A 15 -5.74 -15.27 -9.20
CA ASN A 15 -5.54 -16.71 -9.31
C ASN A 15 -4.10 -17.04 -8.85
N ASP A 16 -3.86 -18.26 -8.37
CA ASP A 16 -2.54 -18.70 -7.84
C ASP A 16 -1.38 -18.51 -8.84
N ASP A 17 -1.69 -18.41 -10.13
CA ASP A 17 -0.73 -18.15 -11.20
C ASP A 17 -0.26 -16.68 -11.31
N TYR A 18 -0.97 -15.73 -10.68
CA TYR A 18 -0.68 -14.31 -10.81
C TYR A 18 0.26 -13.82 -9.71
N ARG A 19 1.35 -13.20 -10.15
CA ARG A 19 2.32 -12.53 -9.27
C ARG A 19 1.65 -11.33 -8.58
N ALA A 20 1.53 -11.38 -7.26
CA ALA A 20 1.00 -10.29 -6.44
C ALA A 20 2.00 -9.88 -5.34
N ILE A 21 1.82 -8.67 -4.82
CA ILE A 21 2.55 -8.13 -3.68
C ILE A 21 1.59 -7.51 -2.66
N SER A 22 1.89 -7.69 -1.38
CA SER A 22 1.15 -7.11 -0.25
C SER A 22 1.75 -5.76 0.17
N CYS A 23 0.90 -4.80 0.51
CA CYS A 23 1.33 -3.51 1.06
C CYS A 23 1.71 -3.67 2.54
N ASP A 24 2.89 -3.20 2.93
CA ASP A 24 3.36 -3.31 4.33
C ASP A 24 2.61 -2.41 5.33
N GLN A 25 1.72 -1.53 4.85
CA GLN A 25 1.00 -0.58 5.69
C GLN A 25 -0.51 -0.86 5.80
N CYS A 26 -1.15 -1.32 4.73
CA CYS A 26 -2.58 -1.62 4.74
C CYS A 26 -2.90 -3.10 4.49
N GLU A 27 -1.87 -3.94 4.34
CA GLU A 27 -1.95 -5.39 4.14
C GLU A 27 -2.79 -5.83 2.92
N LYS A 28 -3.21 -4.87 2.09
CA LYS A 28 -3.94 -5.13 0.85
C LYS A 28 -2.99 -5.65 -0.22
N TRP A 29 -3.52 -6.50 -1.10
CA TRP A 29 -2.79 -7.10 -2.20
C TRP A 29 -2.94 -6.29 -3.49
N GLN A 30 -1.88 -6.27 -4.30
CA GLN A 30 -1.86 -5.68 -5.62
C GLN A 30 -1.14 -6.62 -6.60
N HIS A 31 -1.70 -6.81 -7.80
CA HIS A 31 -0.98 -7.52 -8.86
C HIS A 31 0.32 -6.80 -9.21
N LEU A 32 1.38 -7.56 -9.45
CA LEU A 32 2.67 -7.01 -9.90
C LEU A 32 2.56 -6.35 -11.28
N SER A 33 1.67 -6.83 -12.14
CA SER A 33 1.38 -6.26 -13.46
C SER A 33 0.55 -4.96 -13.38
N CYS A 34 -0.11 -4.70 -12.25
CA CYS A 34 -0.73 -3.42 -11.98
C CYS A 34 0.33 -2.42 -11.50
N ASP A 35 0.04 -1.12 -11.62
CA ASP A 35 0.92 0.02 -11.36
C ASP A 35 1.53 0.04 -9.94
N THR A 36 2.49 -0.86 -9.68
CA THR A 36 3.16 -1.08 -8.40
C THR A 36 4.48 -0.31 -8.34
N GLY A 37 5.08 -0.04 -9.52
CA GLY A 37 6.41 0.52 -9.67
C GLY A 37 7.54 -0.48 -9.36
N ILE A 38 7.22 -1.77 -9.18
CA ILE A 38 8.20 -2.82 -8.90
C ILE A 38 8.60 -3.52 -10.19
N SER A 39 9.91 -3.56 -10.46
CA SER A 39 10.44 -4.34 -11.56
C SER A 39 10.35 -5.84 -11.27
N LEU A 40 10.21 -6.66 -12.33
CA LEU A 40 10.24 -8.12 -12.19
C LEU A 40 11.53 -8.62 -11.49
N ARG A 41 12.64 -7.90 -11.65
CA ARG A 41 13.90 -8.21 -10.96
C ARG A 41 13.80 -8.03 -9.45
N GLN A 42 13.19 -6.94 -8.97
CA GLN A 42 12.94 -6.72 -7.55
C GLN A 42 11.97 -7.76 -6.99
N TYR A 43 10.90 -8.05 -7.73
CA TYR A 43 9.96 -9.11 -7.33
C TYR A 43 10.63 -10.48 -7.19
N ARG A 44 11.50 -10.86 -8.14
CA ARG A 44 12.29 -12.10 -8.04
C ARG A 44 13.25 -12.10 -6.85
N LYS A 45 13.74 -10.93 -6.41
CA LYS A 45 14.54 -10.84 -5.18
C LYS A 45 13.66 -11.05 -3.95
N MET A 46 12.47 -10.46 -3.91
CA MET A 46 11.50 -10.68 -2.82
C MET A 46 11.12 -12.15 -2.69
N MET A 47 10.82 -12.83 -3.80
CA MET A 47 10.54 -14.28 -3.83
C MET A 47 11.71 -15.15 -3.35
N LYS A 48 12.93 -14.61 -3.35
CA LYS A 48 14.13 -15.27 -2.82
C LYS A 48 14.41 -14.90 -1.36
N GLY A 49 13.48 -14.22 -0.69
CA GLY A 49 13.60 -13.80 0.71
C GLY A 49 14.22 -12.41 0.91
N ALA A 50 14.37 -11.60 -0.13
CA ALA A 50 14.78 -10.21 0.07
C ALA A 50 13.64 -9.42 0.72
N VAL A 51 13.92 -8.80 1.86
CA VAL A 51 13.01 -7.83 2.47
C VAL A 51 13.02 -6.58 1.61
N VAL A 52 11.86 -6.22 1.06
CA VAL A 52 11.68 -4.97 0.34
C VAL A 52 10.45 -4.31 0.89
N GLU A 53 10.64 -3.13 1.47
CA GLU A 53 9.52 -2.32 1.93
C GLU A 53 8.76 -1.80 0.71
N TRP A 54 7.50 -2.22 0.57
CA TRP A 54 6.62 -1.73 -0.48
C TRP A 54 5.30 -1.25 0.11
N LYS A 55 4.96 -0.01 -0.27
CA LYS A 55 3.71 0.64 0.06
C LYS A 55 2.93 0.93 -1.21
N CYS A 56 1.62 0.69 -1.17
CA CYS A 56 0.74 1.01 -2.28
C CYS A 56 0.67 2.52 -2.53
N ARG A 57 0.08 2.93 -3.65
CA ARG A 57 -0.05 4.36 -4.01
C ARG A 57 -0.83 5.16 -2.95
N GLU A 58 -1.85 4.57 -2.35
CA GLU A 58 -2.64 5.22 -1.30
C GLU A 58 -1.82 5.44 -0.03
N CYS A 59 -1.07 4.43 0.43
CA CYS A 59 -0.20 4.54 1.61
C CYS A 59 1.06 5.39 1.37
N ARG A 60 1.47 5.57 0.11
CA ARG A 60 2.57 6.48 -0.26
C ARG A 60 2.16 7.95 -0.26
N ARG A 61 0.87 8.27 -0.29
CA ARG A 61 0.44 9.67 -0.16
C ARG A 61 0.81 10.13 1.26
N PRO A 62 1.61 11.20 1.41
CA PRO A 62 1.74 11.83 2.71
C PRO A 62 0.34 12.24 3.14
N ALA A 63 -0.07 11.84 4.34
CA ALA A 63 -1.24 12.43 4.96
C ALA A 63 -0.99 13.94 4.96
N GLU A 64 -1.89 14.71 4.36
CA GLU A 64 -1.85 16.15 4.52
C GLU A 64 -1.86 16.41 6.01
N VAL A 65 -0.74 16.92 6.52
CA VAL A 65 -0.60 17.36 7.89
C VAL A 65 -1.55 18.54 7.99
N VAL A 66 -2.78 18.29 8.44
CA VAL A 66 -3.65 19.37 8.90
C VAL A 66 -2.95 19.92 10.14
N PRO A 67 -2.41 21.15 10.10
CA PRO A 67 -1.78 21.71 11.28
C PRO A 67 -2.85 21.82 12.36
N GLU A 68 -2.58 21.14 13.48
CA GLU A 68 -3.36 21.22 14.70
C GLU A 68 -3.45 22.69 15.11
N VAL A 69 -4.65 23.28 14.95
CA VAL A 69 -4.90 24.66 15.33
C VAL A 69 -4.77 24.75 16.85
N GLN A 70 -3.63 25.23 17.31
CA GLN A 70 -3.41 25.63 18.70
C GLN A 70 -4.28 26.87 18.96
N MET A 71 -5.49 26.66 19.46
CA MET A 71 -6.26 27.71 20.09
C MET A 71 -5.65 27.98 21.48
N GLU A 72 -4.66 28.86 21.53
CA GLU A 72 -4.22 29.49 22.78
C GLU A 72 -5.40 30.30 23.35
N THR A 73 -5.73 30.02 24.61
CA THR A 73 -6.74 30.72 25.40
C THR A 73 -6.29 32.17 25.61
N ALA A 74 -6.98 33.12 24.96
CA ALA A 74 -6.87 34.52 25.32
C ALA A 74 -7.86 34.83 26.46
N ASP A 75 -7.32 34.86 27.68
CA ASP A 75 -7.84 35.65 28.80
C ASP A 75 -8.07 37.10 28.33
N ILE A 76 -9.32 37.54 28.31
CA ILE A 76 -9.67 38.96 28.20
C ILE A 76 -10.45 39.34 29.46
N LYS A 77 -9.77 40.17 30.25
CA LYS A 77 -10.14 40.88 31.48
C LYS A 77 -11.62 41.15 31.74
#